data_AF-A0A7S1X1X6-F1
#
_entry.id   AF-A0A7S1X1X6-F1
#
_cell.length_a   1.000
_cell.length_b   1.000
_cell.length_c   1.000
_cell.angle_alpha   90.00
_cell.angle_beta   90.00
_cell.angle_gamma   90.00
#
_symmetry.space_group_name_H-M   'P 1'
#
loop_
_entity.id
_entity.type
_entity.pdbx_description
1 polymer ?
#
loop_
_entity_poly.entity_id
_entity_poly.type
_entity_poly.pdbx_seq_one_letter_code
_entity_poly.pdbx_strand_id
1 'polypeptide(L)'
;GSLVGLPPLVGMLFAGVILRNLPSDPVRGLHESWSEAIRVAGLSLIFVRSGLELDYRAFKKVGVIALRLTCCPGISEAVVVGLAAWGIFNMPIFLSLTLGFILGAVSPAVV
;
A
#
# COMPACT_ATOMS: atom_id res chain seq x y z
N GLY A 1 -11.11 -21.12 -11.34
CA GLY A 1 -11.53 -21.68 -10.05
C GLY A 1 -10.46 -21.36 -9.03
N SER A 2 -10.80 -20.59 -7.97
CA SER A 2 -9.89 -20.41 -6.84
C SER A 2 -10.08 -21.60 -5.90
N LEU A 3 -9.14 -22.55 -5.89
CA LEU A 3 -9.23 -23.76 -5.08
C LEU A 3 -9.03 -23.50 -3.57
N VAL A 4 -8.64 -22.28 -3.21
CA VAL A 4 -8.53 -21.81 -1.84
C VAL A 4 -9.07 -20.37 -1.81
N GLY A 5 -9.97 -20.03 -0.89
CA GLY A 5 -10.60 -18.70 -0.79
C GLY A 5 -9.65 -17.57 -0.34
N LEU A 6 -8.37 -17.66 -0.69
CA LEU A 6 -7.34 -16.69 -0.33
C LEU A 6 -7.34 -15.51 -1.32
N PRO A 7 -7.14 -14.27 -0.83
CA PRO A 7 -6.94 -13.12 -1.68
C PRO A 7 -5.70 -13.32 -2.59
N PRO A 8 -5.77 -12.94 -3.88
CA PRO A 8 -4.65 -13.05 -4.81
C PRO A 8 -3.35 -12.40 -4.32
N LEU A 9 -3.45 -11.30 -3.55
CA LEU A 9 -2.31 -10.58 -2.96
C LEU A 9 -1.42 -11.47 -2.08
N VAL A 10 -2.06 -12.37 -1.32
CA VAL A 10 -1.34 -13.31 -0.43
C VAL A 10 -0.51 -14.28 -1.29
N GLY A 11 -1.08 -14.79 -2.37
CA GLY A 11 -0.36 -15.65 -3.33
C GLY A 11 0.83 -14.95 -3.98
N MET A 12 0.68 -13.68 -4.36
CA MET A 12 1.77 -12.88 -4.95
C MET A 12 2.92 -12.65 -3.95
N LEU A 13 2.61 -12.40 -2.67
CA LEU A 13 3.61 -12.27 -1.62
C LEU A 13 4.38 -13.58 -1.41
N PHE A 14 3.67 -14.70 -1.27
CA PHE A 14 4.30 -16.02 -1.09
C PHE A 14 5.20 -16.39 -2.26
N ALA A 15 4.75 -16.16 -3.50
CA ALA A 15 5.57 -16.38 -4.69
C ALA A 15 6.88 -15.58 -4.63
N GLY A 16 6.84 -14.31 -4.22
CA GLY A 16 8.04 -13.48 -4.04
C GLY A 16 8.98 -14.00 -2.96
N VAL A 17 8.45 -14.46 -1.82
CA VAL A 17 9.26 -15.08 -0.74
C VAL A 17 9.93 -16.35 -1.23
N ILE A 18 9.21 -17.24 -1.91
CA ILE A 18 9.76 -18.50 -2.45
C ILE A 18 10.87 -18.20 -3.47
N LEU A 19 10.60 -17.29 -4.41
CA LEU A 19 11.54 -16.95 -5.48
C LEU A 19 12.87 -16.39 -4.94
N ARG A 20 12.82 -15.66 -3.82
CA ARG A 20 14.01 -15.12 -3.14
C ARG A 20 14.75 -16.14 -2.26
N ASN A 21 14.07 -17.19 -1.79
CA ASN A 21 14.67 -18.23 -0.94
C ASN A 21 15.18 -19.45 -1.71
N LEU A 22 15.03 -19.50 -3.04
CA LEU A 22 15.56 -20.60 -3.86
C LEU A 22 17.10 -20.55 -3.94
N PRO A 23 17.79 -21.70 -3.87
CA PRO A 23 19.27 -21.76 -3.98
C PRO A 23 19.79 -21.28 -5.34
N SER A 24 18.95 -21.32 -6.37
CA SER A 24 19.24 -20.82 -7.72
C SER A 24 19.16 -19.28 -7.84
N ASP A 25 18.76 -18.59 -6.76
CA ASP A 25 18.50 -17.15 -6.62
C ASP A 25 18.39 -16.38 -7.96
N PRO A 26 17.31 -16.61 -8.72
CA PRO A 26 17.12 -15.99 -10.04
C PRO A 26 16.94 -14.46 -9.94
N VAL A 27 16.74 -13.93 -8.73
CA VAL A 27 16.49 -12.51 -8.47
C VAL A 27 17.76 -11.78 -8.06
N ARG A 28 18.81 -12.48 -7.62
CA ARG A 28 20.08 -11.90 -7.15
C ARG A 28 20.79 -11.01 -8.16
N GLY A 29 20.60 -11.28 -9.46
CA GLY A 29 21.18 -10.50 -10.56
C GLY A 29 20.37 -9.25 -10.93
N LEU A 30 19.17 -9.06 -10.36
CA LEU A 30 18.38 -7.86 -10.64
C LEU A 30 18.89 -6.69 -9.80
N HIS A 31 19.28 -5.63 -10.50
CA HIS A 31 19.67 -4.37 -9.88
C HIS A 31 18.48 -3.71 -9.18
N GLU A 32 18.70 -3.09 -8.01
CA GLU A 32 17.63 -2.45 -7.23
C GLU A 32 16.87 -1.38 -8.01
N SER A 33 17.50 -0.76 -9.01
CA SER A 33 16.85 0.22 -9.91
C SER A 33 15.63 -0.35 -10.63
N TRP A 34 15.59 -1.65 -10.90
CA TRP A 34 14.42 -2.30 -11.50
C TRP A 34 13.25 -2.32 -10.52
N SER A 35 13.50 -2.57 -9.23
CA SER A 35 12.46 -2.57 -8.20
C SER A 35 11.85 -1.18 -8.05
N GLU A 36 12.68 -0.15 -8.04
CA GLU A 36 12.23 1.25 -8.01
C GLU A 36 11.40 1.59 -9.26
N ALA A 37 11.91 1.30 -10.46
CA ALA A 37 11.22 1.57 -11.71
C ALA A 37 9.85 0.86 -11.78
N ILE A 38 9.76 -0.40 -11.36
CA ILE A 38 8.50 -1.16 -11.34
C ILE A 38 7.52 -0.59 -10.32
N ARG A 39 7.97 -0.19 -9.12
CA ARG A 39 7.09 0.44 -8.13
C ARG A 39 6.51 1.76 -8.64
N VAL A 40 7.35 2.60 -9.24
CA VAL A 40 6.93 3.90 -9.80
C VAL A 40 5.98 3.69 -10.99
N ALA A 41 6.31 2.78 -11.91
CA ALA A 41 5.46 2.45 -13.05
C ALA A 41 4.12 1.81 -12.64
N GLY A 42 4.14 0.94 -11.63
CA GLY A 42 2.93 0.33 -11.08
C GLY A 42 2.03 1.38 -10.44
N LEU A 43 2.59 2.25 -9.59
CA LEU A 43 1.85 3.32 -8.93
C LEU A 43 1.27 4.32 -9.94
N SER A 44 2.04 4.69 -10.97
CA SER A 44 1.57 5.60 -12.02
C SER A 44 0.43 4.98 -12.83
N LEU A 45 0.51 3.70 -13.19
CA LEU A 45 -0.56 2.98 -13.88
C LEU A 45 -1.84 2.88 -13.02
N ILE A 46 -1.69 2.61 -11.72
CA ILE A 46 -2.82 2.56 -10.77
C ILE A 46 -3.51 3.93 -10.69
N PHE A 47 -2.74 5.02 -10.61
CA PHE A 47 -3.32 6.37 -10.57
C PHE A 47 -3.98 6.77 -11.89
N VAL A 48 -3.36 6.47 -13.03
CA VAL A 48 -3.98 6.73 -14.34
C VAL A 48 -5.29 5.97 -14.47
N ARG A 49 -5.30 4.68 -14.11
CA ARG A 49 -6.52 3.86 -14.13
C ARG A 49 -7.60 4.43 -13.22
N SER A 50 -7.26 4.74 -11.97
CA SER A 50 -8.20 5.32 -10.99
C SER A 50 -8.75 6.66 -11.45
N GLY A 51 -7.94 7.46 -12.16
CA GLY A 51 -8.36 8.75 -12.74
C GLY A 51 -9.29 8.59 -13.94
N LEU A 52 -9.11 7.55 -14.77
CA LEU A 52 -9.97 7.25 -15.91
C LEU A 52 -11.31 6.62 -15.48
N GLU A 53 -11.32 5.87 -14.39
CA GLU A 53 -12.54 5.30 -13.78
C GLU A 53 -13.39 6.37 -13.05
N LEU A 54 -12.88 7.60 -12.87
CA LEU A 54 -13.54 8.67 -12.12
C LEU A 54 -14.60 9.42 -12.95
N ASP A 55 -15.86 9.40 -12.51
CA ASP A 55 -16.91 10.27 -13.06
C ASP A 55 -16.80 11.70 -12.51
N TYR A 56 -16.44 12.65 -13.38
CA TYR A 56 -16.26 14.06 -13.01
C TYR A 56 -17.54 14.73 -12.47
N ARG A 57 -18.71 14.39 -13.01
CA ARG A 57 -19.99 15.02 -12.61
C ARG A 57 -20.40 14.57 -11.21
N ALA A 58 -20.22 13.28 -10.90
CA ALA A 58 -20.43 12.74 -9.57
C ALA A 58 -19.39 13.29 -8.59
N PHE A 59 -18.10 13.27 -8.97
CA PHE A 59 -17.02 13.77 -8.13
C PHE A 59 -17.21 15.24 -7.74
N LYS A 60 -17.68 16.12 -8.63
CA LYS A 60 -17.90 17.54 -8.26
C LYS A 60 -18.94 17.72 -7.17
N LYS A 61 -19.93 16.82 -7.08
CA LYS A 61 -21.01 16.89 -6.06
C LYS A 61 -20.56 16.36 -4.70
N VAL A 62 -19.73 15.31 -4.67
CA VAL A 62 -19.32 14.64 -3.42
C VAL A 62 -17.85 14.81 -3.07
N GLY A 63 -17.02 15.41 -3.92
CA GLY A 63 -15.57 15.39 -3.83
C GLY A 63 -15.01 16.02 -2.56
N VAL A 64 -15.59 17.13 -2.10
CA VAL A 64 -15.19 17.75 -0.82
C VAL A 64 -15.54 16.86 0.37
N ILE A 65 -16.69 16.19 0.31
CA ILE A 65 -17.14 15.27 1.37
C ILE A 65 -16.28 14.01 1.35
N ALA A 66 -16.06 13.41 0.18
CA ALA A 66 -15.21 12.26 -0.02
C ALA A 66 -13.78 12.53 0.45
N LEU A 67 -13.20 13.69 0.13
CA LEU A 67 -11.87 14.08 0.59
C LEU A 67 -11.80 14.21 2.12
N ARG A 68 -12.81 14.80 2.76
CA ARG A 68 -12.87 14.89 4.23
C ARG A 68 -13.03 13.50 4.86
N LEU A 69 -13.85 12.64 4.27
CA LEU A 69 -14.08 11.27 4.72
C LEU A 69 -12.87 10.35 4.50
N THR A 70 -11.94 10.68 3.61
CA THR A 70 -10.70 9.90 3.45
C THR A 70 -9.54 10.49 4.25
N CYS A 71 -9.35 11.81 4.24
CA CYS A 71 -8.22 12.44 4.93
C CYS A 71 -8.39 12.46 6.45
N CYS A 72 -9.56 12.85 6.99
CA CYS A 72 -9.72 12.98 8.44
C CYS A 72 -9.54 11.64 9.16
N PRO A 73 -10.26 10.55 8.80
CA PRO A 73 -10.05 9.26 9.44
C PRO A 73 -8.67 8.68 9.12
N GLY A 74 -8.19 8.77 7.87
CA GLY A 74 -6.88 8.24 7.50
C GLY A 74 -5.71 8.87 8.27
N ILE A 75 -5.74 10.19 8.48
CA ILE A 75 -4.74 10.88 9.32
C ILE A 75 -4.89 10.46 10.79
N SER A 76 -6.13 10.38 11.30
CA SER A 76 -6.35 9.97 12.69
C SER A 76 -5.87 8.54 12.96
N GLU A 77 -6.12 7.60 12.03
CA GLU A 77 -5.65 6.22 12.11
C GLU A 77 -4.12 6.16 12.04
N ALA A 78 -3.51 6.87 11.10
CA ALA A 78 -2.05 6.93 10.96
C ALA A 78 -1.37 7.48 12.23
N VAL A 79 -1.95 8.51 12.86
CA VAL A 79 -1.42 9.08 14.11
C VAL A 79 -1.58 8.10 15.27
N VAL A 80 -2.74 7.46 15.42
CA VAL A 80 -2.98 6.47 16.48
C VAL A 80 -2.02 5.29 16.34
N VAL A 81 -1.87 4.76 15.12
CA VAL A 81 -0.93 3.66 14.83
C VAL A 81 0.52 4.10 15.04
N GLY A 82 0.89 5.32 14.66
CA GLY A 82 2.24 5.85 14.87
C GLY A 82 2.60 6.06 16.33
N LEU A 83 1.64 6.49 17.17
CA LEU A 83 1.83 6.59 18.62
C LEU A 83 1.90 5.20 19.28
N ALA A 84 1.07 4.25 18.83
CA ALA A 84 1.14 2.87 19.28
C ALA A 84 2.49 2.24 18.92
N ALA A 85 3.01 2.49 17.71
CA ALA A 85 4.31 1.98 17.26
C ALA A 85 5.46 2.61 18.07
N TRP A 86 5.36 3.89 18.44
CA TRP A 86 6.31 4.53 19.33
C TRP A 86 6.36 3.84 20.70
N GLY A 87 5.20 3.53 21.29
CA GLY A 87 5.11 2.87 22.60
C GLY A 87 5.50 1.39 22.60
N ILE A 88 5.15 0.62 21.57
CA ILE A 88 5.40 -0.83 21.50
C ILE A 88 6.82 -1.15 21.04
N PHE A 89 7.29 -0.47 19.99
CA PHE A 89 8.58 -0.77 19.36
C PHE A 89 9.71 0.15 19.84
N ASN A 90 9.43 1.15 20.68
CA ASN A 90 10.41 2.12 21.20
C ASN A 90 11.24 2.81 20.09
N MET A 91 10.65 2.96 18.91
CA MET A 91 11.28 3.56 17.73
C MET A 91 11.20 5.10 17.80
N PRO A 92 12.09 5.86 17.14
CA PRO A 92 12.00 7.32 17.11
C PRO A 92 10.69 7.78 16.46
N ILE A 93 10.13 8.88 16.99
CA ILE A 93 8.79 9.38 16.64
C ILE A 93 8.57 9.60 15.13
N PHE A 94 9.61 10.01 14.39
CA PHE A 94 9.53 10.19 12.95
C PHE A 94 9.34 8.86 12.21
N LEU A 95 10.08 7.83 12.60
CA LEU A 95 9.94 6.50 11.99
C LEU A 95 8.59 5.86 12.35
N SER A 96 8.14 6.02 13.59
CA SER A 96 6.86 5.48 14.01
C SER A 96 5.68 6.15 13.30
N LEU A 97 5.73 7.48 13.09
CA LEU A 97 4.73 8.17 12.27
C LEU A 97 4.78 7.74 10.80
N THR A 98 5.96 7.58 10.20
CA THR A 98 6.05 7.07 8.81
C THR A 98 5.43 5.68 8.68
N LEU A 99 5.63 4.81 9.67
CA LEU A 99 5.03 3.48 9.72
C LEU A 99 3.50 3.57 9.82
N GLY A 100 2.98 4.47 10.67
CA GLY A 100 1.54 4.73 10.79
C GLY A 100 0.90 5.18 9.47
N PHE A 101 1.55 6.09 8.73
CA PHE A 101 1.06 6.52 7.41
C PHE A 101 1.13 5.43 6.34
N ILE A 102 2.20 4.61 6.33
CA ILE A 102 2.31 3.48 5.41
C ILE A 102 1.19 2.46 5.65
N LEU A 103 0.89 2.14 6.92
CA LEU A 103 -0.18 1.20 7.27
C LEU A 103 -1.57 1.79 6.96
N GLY A 104 -1.82 3.05 7.29
CA GLY A 104 -3.07 3.73 6.97
C GLY A 104 -3.36 3.79 5.46
N ALA A 105 -2.32 3.98 4.64
CA ALA A 105 -2.46 4.01 3.19
C ALA A 105 -2.84 2.65 2.56
N VAL A 106 -2.49 1.53 3.20
CA VAL A 106 -2.71 0.17 2.66
C VAL A 106 -3.97 -0.51 3.24
N SER A 107 -4.49 -0.01 4.37
CA SER A 107 -5.75 -0.44 4.99
C SER A 107 -6.93 -0.63 4.01
N PRO A 108 -7.19 0.27 3.03
CA PRO A 108 -8.32 0.10 2.11
C PRO A 108 -8.10 -0.97 1.02
N ALA A 109 -6.92 -1.58 0.91
CA ALA A 109 -6.61 -2.54 -0.16
C ALA A 109 -7.07 -3.98 0.13
N VAL A 110 -7.55 -4.28 1.35
CA VAL A 110 -7.90 -5.64 1.83
C VAL A 110 -9.37 -5.79 2.25
N VAL A 111 -10.19 -4.74 2.06
CA VAL A 111 -11.65 -4.82 2.26
C VAL A 111 -12.38 -5.39 1.06
#